data_AF-A0A0C9SW44-F1
#
_entry.id   AF-A0A0C9SW44-F1
#
_cell.length_a   1.000
_cell.length_b   1.000
_cell.length_c   1.000
_cell.angle_alpha   90.00
_cell.angle_beta   90.00
_cell.angle_gamma   90.00
#
_symmetry.space_group_name_H-M   'P 1'
#
loop_
_entity.id
_entity.type
_entity.pdbx_description
1 polymer ?
#
loop_
_entity_poly.entity_id
_entity_poly.type
_entity_poly.pdbx_seq_one_letter_code
_entity_poly.pdbx_strand_id
1 'polypeptide(L)'
;QWLCDSETSFKLVDALLATVHPELHRRSSAVRKQLLADEEIVDLHELIKAWPTVFTAISVVHNRKTLFHRDSKSAPQWYDLFLSVGLYTNVILELPSLSIRARYMPGTAALFSGLLLRHGVSAVDR
;
A
#
# COMPACT_ATOMS: atom_id res chain seq x y z
N GLN A 1 5.60 18.62 -6.10
CA GLN A 1 6.97 18.23 -5.73
C GLN A 1 7.01 16.77 -5.24
N TRP A 2 6.58 16.45 -4.01
CA TRP A 2 6.69 15.08 -3.46
C TRP A 2 6.14 13.94 -4.35
N LEU A 3 4.95 14.08 -4.93
CA LEU A 3 4.37 13.06 -5.83
C LEU A 3 5.24 12.81 -7.06
N CYS A 4 5.68 13.88 -7.72
CA CYS A 4 6.54 13.80 -8.91
C CYS A 4 7.92 13.21 -8.57
N ASP A 5 8.51 13.63 -7.44
CA ASP A 5 9.83 13.15 -7.01
C ASP A 5 9.82 11.67 -6.58
N SER A 6 8.64 11.14 -6.26
CA SER A 6 8.46 9.77 -5.78
C SER A 6 8.01 8.80 -6.89
N GLU A 7 7.98 9.23 -8.15
CA GLU A 7 7.46 8.45 -9.28
C GLU A 7 8.09 7.04 -9.37
N THR A 8 9.41 6.94 -9.21
CA THR A 8 10.12 5.65 -9.25
C THR A 8 9.68 4.72 -8.11
N SER A 9 9.51 5.25 -6.90
CA SER A 9 9.05 4.46 -5.74
C SER A 9 7.64 3.94 -5.95
N PHE A 10 6.75 4.74 -6.56
CA PHE A 10 5.39 4.33 -6.85
C PHE A 10 5.31 3.28 -7.96
N LYS A 11 6.13 3.40 -8.99
CA LYS A 11 6.27 2.35 -10.01
C LYS A 11 6.73 1.02 -9.41
N LEU A 12 7.62 1.05 -8.41
CA LEU A 12 8.03 -0.16 -7.69
C LEU A 12 6.85 -0.77 -6.90
N VAL A 13 6.07 0.05 -6.21
CA VAL A 13 4.87 -0.37 -5.47
C VAL A 13 3.84 -1.03 -6.40
N ASP A 14 3.61 -0.44 -7.58
CA ASP A 14 2.73 -1.04 -8.61
C ASP A 14 3.29 -2.38 -9.13
N ALA A 15 4.60 -2.47 -9.37
CA ALA A 15 5.25 -3.69 -9.83
C ALA A 15 5.15 -4.83 -8.79
N LEU A 16 5.24 -4.50 -7.50
CA LEU A 16 5.02 -5.47 -6.42
C LEU A 16 3.59 -6.01 -6.46
N LEU A 17 2.59 -5.13 -6.62
CA LEU A 17 1.20 -5.58 -6.75
C LEU A 17 0.98 -6.40 -8.03
N ALA A 18 1.55 -5.98 -9.16
CA ALA A 18 1.46 -6.71 -10.43
C ALA A 18 2.06 -8.12 -10.33
N THR A 19 3.07 -8.30 -9.46
CA THR A 19 3.74 -9.58 -9.23
C THR A 19 2.94 -10.47 -8.28
N VAL A 20 2.48 -9.93 -7.14
CA VAL A 20 1.81 -10.71 -6.09
C VAL A 20 0.33 -10.95 -6.42
N HIS A 21 -0.34 -9.99 -7.05
CA HIS A 21 -1.76 -10.05 -7.39
C HIS A 21 -2.04 -9.43 -8.77
N PRO A 22 -1.60 -10.07 -9.88
CA PRO A 22 -1.67 -9.52 -11.24
C PRO A 22 -3.10 -9.13 -11.66
N GLU A 23 -4.10 -9.91 -11.25
CA GLU A 23 -5.50 -9.60 -11.58
C GLU A 23 -6.00 -8.32 -10.92
N LEU A 24 -5.63 -8.06 -9.65
CA LEU A 24 -6.01 -6.85 -8.96
C LEU A 24 -5.31 -5.65 -9.60
N HIS A 25 -4.01 -5.76 -9.90
CA HIS A 25 -3.27 -4.72 -10.62
C HIS A 25 -3.91 -4.40 -11.99
N ARG A 26 -4.29 -5.43 -12.77
CA ARG A 26 -4.96 -5.26 -14.07
C ARG A 26 -6.28 -4.54 -13.94
N ARG A 27 -7.11 -4.92 -12.95
CA ARG A 27 -8.41 -4.27 -12.69
C ARG A 27 -8.24 -2.83 -12.25
N SER A 28 -7.33 -2.55 -11.31
CA SER A 28 -7.07 -1.19 -10.84
C SER A 28 -6.52 -0.30 -11.98
N SER A 29 -5.65 -0.84 -12.83
CA SER A 29 -5.19 -0.15 -14.04
C SER A 29 -6.33 0.17 -15.01
N ALA A 30 -7.28 -0.75 -15.18
CA ALA A 30 -8.45 -0.54 -16.03
C ALA A 30 -9.37 0.56 -15.46
N VAL A 31 -9.60 0.57 -14.15
CA VAL A 31 -10.35 1.64 -13.48
C VAL A 31 -9.72 3.00 -13.73
N ARG A 32 -8.38 3.12 -13.61
CA ARG A 32 -7.69 4.38 -13.92
C ARG A 32 -7.91 4.83 -15.37
N LYS A 33 -7.88 3.91 -16.34
CA LYS A 33 -8.18 4.23 -17.75
C LYS A 33 -9.62 4.68 -17.95
N GLN A 34 -10.57 4.06 -17.26
CA GLN A 34 -11.99 4.44 -17.30
C GLN A 34 -12.19 5.84 -16.72
N LEU A 35 -11.58 6.16 -15.58
CA LEU A 35 -11.64 7.50 -14.99
C LEU A 35 -11.06 8.58 -15.91
N LEU A 36 -10.00 8.27 -16.67
CA LEU A 36 -9.42 9.19 -17.66
C LEU A 36 -10.23 9.30 -18.96
N ALA A 37 -11.17 8.40 -19.20
CA ALA A 37 -12.08 8.44 -20.34
C ALA A 37 -13.43 9.09 -19.98
N ASP A 38 -13.68 9.33 -18.70
CA ASP A 38 -14.91 9.91 -18.20
C ASP A 38 -14.88 11.44 -18.35
N GLU A 39 -15.75 11.97 -19.22
CA GLU A 39 -15.84 13.39 -19.52
C GLU A 39 -16.49 14.19 -18.36
N GLU A 40 -17.24 13.56 -17.46
CA GLU A 40 -17.89 14.24 -16.33
C GLU A 40 -16.89 14.72 -15.28
N ILE A 41 -15.70 14.12 -15.23
CA ILE A 41 -14.62 14.41 -14.26
C ILE A 41 -13.35 14.93 -14.94
N VAL A 42 -13.48 15.60 -16.08
CA VAL A 42 -12.35 16.13 -16.86
C VAL A 42 -11.44 17.06 -16.05
N ASP A 43 -12.02 17.79 -15.09
CA ASP A 43 -11.29 18.67 -14.16
C ASP A 43 -10.32 17.90 -13.25
N LEU A 44 -10.57 16.61 -13.00
CA LEU A 44 -9.73 15.72 -12.20
C LEU A 44 -8.69 14.96 -13.03
N HIS A 45 -8.75 14.99 -14.37
CA HIS A 45 -7.86 14.19 -15.22
C HIS A 45 -6.38 14.48 -14.97
N GLU A 46 -6.00 15.74 -14.80
CA GLU A 46 -4.60 16.10 -14.51
C GLU A 46 -4.14 15.57 -13.15
N LEU A 47 -5.01 15.54 -12.16
CA LEU A 47 -4.71 14.94 -10.85
C LEU A 47 -4.55 13.41 -10.98
N ILE A 48 -5.42 12.74 -11.72
CA ILE A 48 -5.35 11.29 -11.96
C ILE A 48 -4.07 10.92 -12.72
N LYS A 49 -3.67 11.74 -13.71
CA LYS A 49 -2.41 11.59 -14.45
C LYS A 49 -1.20 11.77 -13.55
N ALA A 50 -1.22 12.78 -12.69
CA ALA A 50 -0.15 13.07 -11.74
C ALA A 50 -0.02 12.02 -10.63
N TRP A 51 -1.08 11.26 -10.33
CA TRP A 51 -1.05 10.16 -9.38
C TRP A 51 -0.36 8.91 -9.98
N PRO A 52 0.82 8.51 -9.47
CA PRO A 52 1.72 7.60 -10.18
C PRO A 52 1.59 6.12 -9.78
N THR A 53 0.49 5.74 -9.10
CA THR A 53 0.26 4.38 -8.61
C THR A 53 -1.20 3.97 -8.77
N VAL A 54 -1.47 2.65 -8.82
CA VAL A 54 -2.84 2.11 -8.83
C VAL A 54 -3.51 2.07 -7.46
N PHE A 55 -2.75 2.31 -6.37
CA PHE A 55 -3.32 2.47 -5.03
C PHE A 55 -4.01 3.82 -4.90
N THR A 56 -5.17 3.87 -4.23
CA THR A 56 -5.99 5.10 -4.17
C THR A 56 -5.59 6.06 -3.05
N ALA A 57 -4.80 5.60 -2.08
CA ALA A 57 -4.36 6.39 -0.94
C ALA A 57 -3.00 5.93 -0.44
N ILE A 58 -2.27 6.86 0.17
CA ILE A 58 -0.98 6.60 0.80
C ILE A 58 -1.03 7.18 2.22
N SER A 59 -0.52 6.43 3.19
CA SER A 59 -0.34 6.90 4.56
C SER A 59 1.11 6.72 5.00
N VAL A 60 1.62 7.67 5.77
CA VAL A 60 2.97 7.60 6.35
C VAL A 60 2.81 7.42 7.85
N VAL A 61 3.36 6.33 8.38
CA VAL A 61 3.36 6.01 9.81
C VAL A 61 4.80 6.06 10.31
N HIS A 62 5.09 7.02 11.19
CA HIS A 62 6.44 7.25 11.68
C HIS A 62 6.63 6.72 13.11
N ASN A 63 7.55 5.77 13.28
CA ASN A 63 8.13 5.33 14.55
C ASN A 63 7.13 5.11 15.70
N ARG A 64 5.92 4.62 15.39
CA ARG A 64 4.89 4.29 16.37
C ARG A 64 4.52 2.83 16.27
N LYS A 65 4.21 2.24 17.43
CA LYS A 65 3.54 0.95 17.50
C LYS A 65 2.16 1.07 16.83
N THR A 66 1.82 0.08 16.02
CA THR A 66 0.47 -0.07 15.47
C THR A 66 -0.22 -1.21 16.19
N LEU A 67 -1.25 -0.89 16.97
CA LEU A 67 -2.05 -1.90 17.66
C LEU A 67 -2.75 -2.82 16.65
N PHE A 68 -3.09 -4.03 17.09
CA PHE A 68 -3.76 -4.99 16.24
C PHE A 68 -5.14 -4.51 15.79
N HIS A 69 -5.32 -4.34 14.50
CA HIS A 69 -6.55 -3.84 13.89
C HIS A 69 -6.80 -4.48 12.52
N ARG A 70 -7.91 -4.08 11.89
CA ARG A 70 -8.24 -4.35 10.49
C ARG A 70 -8.55 -3.03 9.83
N ASP A 71 -8.28 -2.95 8.53
CA ASP A 71 -8.63 -1.79 7.72
C ASP A 71 -10.09 -1.87 7.31
N SER A 72 -10.93 -1.05 7.93
CA SER A 72 -12.40 -1.09 7.78
C SER A 72 -12.91 -0.48 6.47
N LYS A 73 -12.04 0.17 5.69
CA LYS A 73 -12.39 0.90 4.45
C LYS A 73 -11.81 0.23 3.19
N SER A 74 -11.80 -1.09 3.16
CA SER A 74 -11.29 -1.88 2.03
C SER A 74 -12.30 -2.98 1.65
N ALA A 75 -12.04 -3.69 0.55
CA ALA A 75 -12.81 -4.86 0.15
C ALA A 75 -12.00 -6.15 0.42
N PRO A 76 -12.63 -7.31 0.64
CA PRO A 76 -11.92 -8.56 0.95
C PRO A 76 -10.84 -8.94 -0.08
N GLN A 77 -11.10 -8.66 -1.36
CA GLN A 77 -10.21 -8.95 -2.47
C GLN A 77 -9.16 -7.86 -2.73
N TRP A 78 -9.22 -6.74 -2.02
CA TRP A 78 -8.26 -5.65 -2.15
C TRP A 78 -7.09 -5.87 -1.20
N TYR A 79 -5.89 -5.58 -1.70
CA TYR A 79 -4.67 -5.69 -0.94
C TYR A 79 -4.18 -4.30 -0.60
N ASP A 80 -3.74 -4.16 0.64
CA ASP A 80 -2.98 -3.02 1.13
C ASP A 80 -1.49 -3.36 1.00
N LEU A 81 -0.67 -2.36 0.69
CA LEU A 81 0.78 -2.51 0.62
C LEU A 81 1.43 -1.71 1.76
N PHE A 82 2.17 -2.42 2.60
CA PHE A 82 2.94 -1.86 3.70
C PHE A 82 4.41 -1.89 3.34
N LEU A 83 5.00 -0.72 3.05
CA LEU A 83 6.43 -0.57 2.78
C LEU A 83 7.17 -0.03 4.01
N SER A 84 8.20 -0.75 4.43
CA SER A 84 9.12 -0.31 5.46
C SER A 84 10.31 0.44 4.84
N VAL A 85 10.62 1.63 5.38
CA VAL A 85 11.76 2.45 4.96
C VAL A 85 12.46 3.08 6.17
N GLY A 86 13.70 3.52 5.97
CA GLY A 86 14.50 4.23 6.99
C GLY A 86 15.61 3.38 7.60
N LEU A 87 16.04 3.75 8.81
CA LEU A 87 17.12 3.09 9.53
C LEU A 87 16.60 2.68 10.90
N TYR A 88 16.37 1.38 11.08
CA TYR A 88 15.96 0.81 12.36
C TYR A 88 16.19 -0.71 12.37
N THR A 89 16.09 -1.32 13.55
CA THR A 89 16.18 -2.77 13.72
C THR A 89 15.02 -3.33 14.54
N ASN A 90 14.83 -4.65 14.48
CA ASN A 90 13.97 -5.43 15.37
C ASN A 90 12.46 -5.09 15.37
N VAL A 91 11.96 -4.39 14.35
CA VAL A 91 10.51 -4.21 14.19
C VAL A 91 9.88 -5.50 13.65
N ILE A 92 8.72 -5.84 14.20
CA ILE A 92 7.97 -7.04 13.86
C ILE A 92 6.61 -6.66 13.30
N LEU A 93 6.27 -7.24 12.14
CA LEU A 93 4.91 -7.29 11.61
C LEU A 93 4.26 -8.60 12.05
N GLU A 94 3.06 -8.50 12.62
CA GLU A 94 2.32 -9.65 13.13
C GLU A 94 0.96 -9.77 12.44
N LEU A 95 0.64 -10.99 12.00
CA LEU A 95 -0.65 -11.38 11.44
C LEU A 95 -1.22 -12.52 12.29
N PRO A 96 -1.88 -12.23 13.43
CA PRO A 96 -2.24 -13.25 14.41
C PRO A 96 -3.18 -14.34 13.86
N SER A 97 -4.06 -13.99 12.92
CA SER A 97 -4.97 -14.97 12.28
C SER A 97 -4.25 -16.06 11.49
N LEU A 98 -2.98 -15.81 11.11
CA LEU A 98 -2.14 -16.77 10.38
C LEU A 98 -0.97 -17.27 11.23
N SER A 99 -0.89 -16.88 12.51
CA SER A 99 0.27 -17.15 13.38
C SER A 99 1.61 -16.70 12.78
N ILE A 100 1.60 -15.65 11.94
CA ILE A 100 2.82 -15.12 11.32
C ILE A 100 3.38 -14.00 12.17
N ARG A 101 4.68 -14.08 12.41
CA ARG A 101 5.49 -13.06 13.07
C ARG A 101 6.77 -12.87 12.26
N ALA A 102 6.85 -11.76 11.51
CA ALA A 102 7.90 -11.51 10.54
C ALA A 102 8.74 -10.29 10.93
N ARG A 103 10.06 -10.37 10.72
CA ARG A 103 10.93 -9.19 10.81
C ARG A 103 10.55 -8.22 9.70
N TYR A 104 10.18 -7.01 10.08
CA TYR A 104 9.71 -5.96 9.19
C TYR A 104 10.74 -4.84 9.10
N MET A 105 11.89 -5.18 8.53
CA MET A 105 13.09 -4.34 8.44
C MET A 105 12.99 -3.35 7.27
N PRO A 106 13.77 -2.26 7.25
CA PRO A 106 13.85 -1.36 6.10
C PRO A 106 14.04 -2.11 4.78
N GLY A 107 13.26 -1.73 3.77
CA GLY A 107 13.22 -2.39 2.46
C GLY A 107 12.24 -3.57 2.35
N THR A 108 11.54 -3.93 3.44
CA THR A 108 10.54 -5.00 3.40
C THR A 108 9.19 -4.44 2.93
N ALA A 109 8.54 -5.16 2.01
CA ALA A 109 7.15 -4.93 1.63
C ALA A 109 6.27 -6.11 2.09
N ALA A 110 5.10 -5.80 2.64
CA ALA A 110 4.06 -6.79 2.92
C ALA A 110 2.79 -6.40 2.15
N LEU A 111 2.21 -7.37 1.44
CA LEU A 111 0.99 -7.17 0.66
C LEU A 111 -0.05 -8.19 1.10
N PHE A 112 -1.19 -7.71 1.60
CA PHE A 112 -2.29 -8.54 2.04
C PHE A 112 -3.57 -7.71 2.21
N SER A 113 -4.73 -8.37 2.35
CA SER A 113 -5.98 -7.66 2.65
C SER A 113 -6.02 -7.22 4.13
N GLY A 114 -5.92 -5.91 4.38
CA GLY A 114 -6.03 -5.34 5.73
C GLY A 114 -7.41 -5.51 6.34
N LEU A 115 -8.45 -5.70 5.51
CA LEU A 115 -9.80 -6.01 5.97
C LEU A 115 -9.89 -7.43 6.55
N LEU A 116 -9.38 -8.44 5.83
CA LEU A 116 -9.49 -9.84 6.27
C LEU A 116 -8.52 -10.14 7.41
N LEU A 117 -7.28 -9.69 7.27
CA LEU A 117 -6.19 -10.06 8.17
C LEU A 117 -5.99 -8.98 9.23
N ARG A 118 -6.30 -9.36 10.48
CA ARG A 118 -5.95 -8.56 11.64
C ARG A 118 -4.43 -8.47 11.71
N HIS A 119 -3.89 -7.26 11.81
CA HIS A 119 -2.45 -7.03 11.73
C HIS A 119 -1.99 -5.91 12.67
N GLY A 120 -0.71 -5.92 13.02
CA GLY A 120 -0.10 -4.92 13.89
C GLY A 120 1.41 -4.88 13.72
N VAL A 121 2.01 -3.77 14.15
CA VAL A 121 3.46 -3.53 14.05
C VAL A 121 4.00 -3.16 15.42
N SER A 122 5.10 -3.80 15.83
CA SER A 122 5.75 -3.51 17.12
C SER A 122 6.28 -2.08 17.20
N ALA A 123 6.66 -1.63 18.39
CA ALA A 123 7.45 -0.41 18.52
C ALA A 123 8.83 -0.60 17.87
N VAL A 124 9.47 0.53 17.53
CA VAL A 124 10.87 0.56 17.11
C VAL A 124 11.73 0.55 18.36
N ASP A 125 12.65 -0.40 18.47
CA ASP A 125 13.73 -0.34 19.46
C ASP A 125 14.71 0.74 19.02
N ARG A 126 14.92 1.76 19.86
CA ARG A 126 15.93 2.82 19.64
C ARG A 126 17.29 2.37 20.12
#